data_AF-A0A939WWW1-F1
#
_entry.id   AF-A0A939WWW1-F1
#
_cell.length_a   1.000
_cell.length_b   1.000
_cell.length_c   1.000
_cell.angle_alpha   90.00
_cell.angle_beta   90.00
_cell.angle_gamma   90.00
#
_symmetry.space_group_name_H-M   'P 1'
#
loop_
_entity.id
_entity.type
_entity.pdbx_description
1 polymer ?
#
loop_
_entity_poly.entity_id
_entity_poly.type
_entity_poly.pdbx_seq_one_letter_code
_entity_poly.pdbx_strand_id
1 'polypeptide(L)'
;MNNRNLLRMFIVGGAFCLLTSLAGCNFQQKSLKEIAEETDEDYQIKGKQQTIVRNCNDFSFKLFKKIAENEKNKNVFVSTIGLYYALNIINNGASGVTQHEICKALNINSADVEEMNNLCRRMIIGQAKEETP
;
A
#
# COMPACT_ATOMS: atom_id res chain seq x y z
N MET A 1 22.04 28.38 43.63
CA MET A 1 21.12 27.22 43.44
C MET A 1 21.81 26.00 44.05
N ASN A 2 21.22 25.36 45.06
CA ASN A 2 21.93 24.43 45.96
C ASN A 2 22.09 23.04 45.34
N ASN A 3 23.26 22.38 45.47
CA ASN A 3 23.56 21.06 44.88
C ASN A 3 22.54 19.96 45.25
N ARG A 4 21.89 20.10 46.41
CA ARG A 4 20.80 19.20 46.84
C ARG A 4 19.52 19.32 46.00
N ASN A 5 19.22 20.49 45.46
CA ASN A 5 18.05 20.72 44.60
C ASN A 5 18.33 20.27 43.17
N LEU A 6 19.57 20.40 42.70
CA LEU A 6 20.02 19.89 41.40
C LEU A 6 20.00 18.35 41.36
N LEU A 7 20.47 17.70 42.43
CA LEU A 7 20.41 16.24 42.57
C LEU A 7 18.97 15.70 42.65
N ARG A 8 18.07 16.40 43.35
CA ARG A 8 16.64 16.08 43.39
C ARG A 8 15.97 16.23 42.02
N MET A 9 16.36 17.24 41.25
CA MET A 9 15.85 17.46 39.89
C MET A 9 16.28 16.32 38.93
N PHE A 10 17.53 15.83 39.05
CA PHE A 10 17.99 14.68 38.28
C PHE A 10 17.32 13.36 38.68
N ILE A 11 17.07 13.13 39.97
CA ILE A 11 16.39 11.91 40.45
C ILE A 11 14.92 11.90 40.03
N VAL A 12 14.20 13.02 40.17
CA VAL A 12 12.78 13.13 39.77
C VAL A 12 12.64 13.11 38.25
N GLY A 13 13.53 13.77 37.50
CA GLY A 13 13.55 13.73 36.04
C GLY A 13 13.90 12.34 35.49
N GLY A 14 14.85 11.63 36.11
CA GLY A 14 15.20 10.25 35.75
C GLY A 14 14.06 9.26 36.01
N ALA A 15 13.33 9.41 37.12
CA ALA A 15 12.17 8.57 37.44
C ALA A 15 10.99 8.79 36.48
N PHE A 16 10.81 10.02 35.97
CA PHE A 16 9.74 10.35 35.01
C PHE A 16 9.98 9.72 33.62
N CYS A 17 11.23 9.65 33.15
CA CYS A 17 11.58 9.00 31.88
C CYS A 17 11.48 7.47 31.91
N LEU A 18 11.69 6.84 33.07
CA LEU A 18 11.55 5.39 33.23
C LEU A 18 10.08 4.92 33.19
N LEU A 19 9.13 5.78 33.56
CA LEU A 19 7.70 5.46 33.55
C LEU A 19 7.05 5.55 32.16
N THR A 20 7.61 6.33 31.22
CA THR A 20 7.07 6.45 29.85
C THR A 20 7.55 5.35 28.91
N SER A 21 8.47 4.48 29.35
CA SER A 21 9.10 3.44 28.53
C SER A 21 8.24 2.17 28.35
N LEU A 22 7.09 2.06 29.02
CA LEU A 22 6.24 0.86 29.01
C LEU A 22 4.98 0.98 28.14
N ALA A 23 4.75 2.11 27.47
CA ALA A 23 3.72 2.21 26.42
C ALA A 23 4.26 1.69 25.07
N GLY A 24 4.89 0.51 25.07
CA GLY A 24 5.15 -0.22 23.85
C GLY A 24 3.80 -0.69 23.30
N CYS A 25 3.26 0.01 22.31
CA CYS A 25 2.06 -0.46 21.61
C CYS A 25 2.38 -1.85 21.02
N ASN A 26 1.68 -2.88 21.50
CA ASN A 26 1.63 -4.16 20.83
C ASN A 26 0.91 -3.96 19.49
N PHE A 27 1.65 -3.55 18.45
CA PHE A 27 1.14 -3.49 17.09
C PHE A 27 1.08 -4.92 16.55
N GLN A 28 -0.03 -5.61 16.84
CA GLN A 28 -0.28 -6.92 16.30
C GLN A 28 -0.78 -6.76 14.87
N GLN A 29 0.12 -6.91 13.90
CA GLN A 29 -0.19 -6.84 12.48
C GLN A 29 -0.97 -8.10 12.09
N LYS A 30 -2.23 -7.93 11.68
CA LYS A 30 -3.02 -9.02 11.10
C LYS A 30 -2.44 -9.46 9.76
N SER A 31 -2.44 -10.76 9.51
CA SER A 31 -2.15 -11.37 8.22
C SER A 31 -3.24 -11.01 7.21
N LEU A 32 -2.92 -11.10 5.92
CA LEU A 32 -3.89 -10.85 4.86
C LEU A 32 -5.09 -11.82 4.92
N LYS A 33 -4.87 -13.06 5.37
CA LYS A 33 -5.94 -14.06 5.55
C LYS A 33 -6.91 -13.66 6.64
N GLU A 34 -6.41 -13.27 7.81
CA GLU A 34 -7.24 -12.75 8.91
C GLU A 34 -8.03 -11.52 8.46
N ILE A 35 -7.40 -10.61 7.69
CA ILE A 35 -8.11 -9.46 7.13
C ILE A 35 -9.22 -9.90 6.17
N ALA A 36 -8.98 -10.89 5.31
CA ALA A 36 -9.96 -11.38 4.33
C ALA A 36 -11.15 -12.11 4.97
N GLU A 37 -10.91 -12.88 6.02
CA GLU A 37 -11.94 -13.56 6.81
C GLU A 37 -12.84 -12.56 7.55
N GLU A 38 -12.26 -11.51 8.13
CA GLU A 38 -13.00 -10.50 8.88
C GLU A 38 -13.68 -9.42 8.01
N THR A 39 -13.22 -9.25 6.77
CA THR A 39 -13.76 -8.21 5.88
C THR A 39 -15.09 -8.65 5.28
N ASP A 40 -16.16 -7.95 5.69
CA ASP A 40 -17.48 -7.99 5.07
C ASP A 40 -17.62 -6.79 4.12
N GLU A 41 -17.17 -6.93 2.87
CA GLU A 41 -17.22 -5.89 1.85
C GLU A 41 -17.95 -6.36 0.60
N ASP A 42 -18.78 -5.48 0.02
CA ASP A 42 -19.36 -5.66 -1.31
C ASP A 42 -18.26 -5.54 -2.39
N TYR A 43 -17.83 -6.66 -2.95
CA TYR A 43 -16.79 -6.71 -3.99
C TYR A 43 -17.24 -6.18 -5.36
N GLN A 44 -18.47 -5.66 -5.48
CA GLN A 44 -18.97 -5.12 -6.74
C GLN A 44 -18.20 -3.86 -7.16
N ILE A 45 -17.60 -3.91 -8.34
CA ILE A 45 -16.89 -2.77 -8.94
C ILE A 45 -17.91 -1.83 -9.59
N LYS A 46 -18.01 -0.60 -9.08
CA LYS A 46 -19.01 0.40 -9.50
C LYS A 46 -18.36 1.72 -9.91
N GLY A 47 -19.01 2.44 -10.82
CA GLY A 47 -18.65 3.81 -11.20
C GLY A 47 -17.18 3.96 -11.60
N LYS A 48 -16.47 4.86 -10.91
CA LYS A 48 -15.06 5.22 -11.17
C LYS A 48 -14.12 4.03 -11.10
N GLN A 49 -14.39 3.05 -10.24
CA GLN A 49 -13.58 1.84 -10.13
C GLN A 49 -13.59 1.02 -11.43
N GLN A 50 -14.71 0.99 -12.17
CA GLN A 50 -14.76 0.29 -13.46
C GLN A 50 -13.82 0.94 -14.49
N THR A 51 -13.73 2.27 -14.48
CA THR A 51 -12.78 3.00 -15.32
C THR A 51 -11.35 2.67 -14.92
N ILE A 52 -11.03 2.64 -13.62
CA ILE A 52 -9.69 2.28 -13.14
C ILE A 52 -9.35 0.82 -13.52
N VAL A 53 -10.28 -0.12 -13.41
CA VAL A 53 -10.07 -1.51 -13.86
C VAL A 53 -9.79 -1.58 -15.36
N ARG A 54 -10.54 -0.86 -16.20
CA ARG A 54 -10.28 -0.79 -17.64
C ARG A 54 -8.88 -0.23 -17.93
N ASN A 55 -8.50 0.85 -17.24
CA ASN A 55 -7.18 1.47 -17.38
C ASN A 55 -6.05 0.54 -16.92
N CYS A 56 -6.26 -0.24 -15.85
CA CYS A 56 -5.34 -1.27 -15.39
C CYS A 56 -5.15 -2.39 -16.42
N ASN A 57 -6.23 -2.83 -17.09
CA ASN A 57 -6.15 -3.82 -18.17
C ASN A 57 -5.36 -3.27 -19.36
N ASP A 58 -5.63 -2.03 -19.78
CA ASP A 58 -4.90 -1.38 -20.87
C ASP A 58 -3.41 -1.24 -20.55
N PHE A 59 -3.08 -0.83 -19.32
CA PHE A 59 -1.71 -0.79 -18.82
C PHE A 59 -1.08 -2.19 -18.89
N SER A 60 -1.77 -3.21 -18.41
CA SER A 60 -1.29 -4.59 -18.38
C SER A 60 -0.95 -5.11 -19.78
N PHE A 61 -1.84 -4.91 -20.76
CA PHE A 61 -1.57 -5.33 -22.14
C PHE A 61 -0.41 -4.55 -22.77
N LYS A 62 -0.33 -3.24 -22.55
CA LYS A 62 0.78 -2.41 -23.06
C LYS A 62 2.12 -2.84 -22.46
N LEU A 63 2.15 -3.11 -21.15
CA LEU A 63 3.34 -3.56 -20.44
C LEU A 63 3.76 -4.95 -20.91
N PHE A 64 2.83 -5.91 -20.96
CA PHE A 64 3.11 -7.26 -21.46
C PHE A 64 3.66 -7.23 -22.88
N LYS A 65 3.04 -6.44 -23.78
CA LYS A 65 3.53 -6.26 -25.16
C LYS A 65 4.97 -5.76 -25.18
N LYS A 66 5.30 -4.73 -24.39
CA LYS A 66 6.68 -4.21 -24.29
C LYS A 66 7.67 -5.25 -23.78
N ILE A 67 7.29 -6.08 -22.80
CA ILE A 67 8.16 -7.15 -22.30
C ILE A 67 8.37 -8.21 -23.40
N ALA A 68 7.29 -8.66 -24.03
CA ALA A 68 7.34 -9.68 -25.08
C ALA A 68 8.14 -9.23 -26.32
N GLU A 69 8.06 -7.96 -26.71
CA GLU A 69 8.84 -7.40 -27.81
C GLU A 69 10.35 -7.41 -27.53
N ASN A 70 10.76 -7.34 -26.27
CA ASN A 70 12.15 -7.39 -25.83
C ASN A 70 12.67 -8.83 -25.65
N GLU A 71 11.80 -9.79 -25.35
CA GLU A 71 12.16 -11.21 -25.12
C GLU A 71 11.82 -12.11 -26.30
N LYS A 72 12.39 -11.81 -27.48
CA LYS A 72 12.13 -12.58 -28.71
C LYS A 72 12.55 -14.05 -28.56
N ASN A 73 11.72 -14.95 -29.08
CA ASN A 73 11.94 -16.41 -29.09
C ASN A 73 12.07 -17.06 -27.70
N LYS A 74 11.54 -16.43 -26.65
CA LYS A 74 11.47 -17.00 -25.30
C LYS A 74 10.03 -17.01 -24.80
N ASN A 75 9.77 -17.86 -23.81
CA ASN A 75 8.53 -17.80 -23.05
C ASN A 75 8.57 -16.60 -22.09
N VAL A 76 7.47 -15.86 -22.02
CA VAL A 76 7.31 -14.74 -21.08
C VAL A 76 6.16 -15.07 -20.14
N PHE A 77 6.45 -15.06 -18.84
CA PHE A 77 5.44 -15.20 -17.78
C PHE A 77 5.60 -14.04 -16.80
N VAL A 78 4.54 -13.25 -16.61
CA VAL A 78 4.56 -12.06 -15.75
C VAL A 78 3.18 -11.80 -15.16
N SER A 79 3.14 -11.45 -13.88
CA SER A 79 1.94 -10.93 -13.22
C SER A 79 1.92 -9.41 -13.32
N THR A 80 1.21 -8.88 -14.31
CA THR A 80 1.10 -7.42 -14.52
C THR A 80 0.32 -6.74 -13.39
N ILE A 81 -0.62 -7.44 -12.76
CA ILE A 81 -1.37 -6.92 -11.61
C ILE A 81 -0.45 -6.69 -10.40
N GLY A 82 0.53 -7.57 -10.16
CA GLY A 82 1.52 -7.37 -9.10
C GLY A 82 2.37 -6.11 -9.34
N LEU A 83 2.76 -5.85 -10.60
CA LEU A 83 3.47 -4.63 -10.98
C LEU A 83 2.60 -3.38 -10.82
N TYR A 84 1.31 -3.48 -11.14
CA TYR A 84 0.34 -2.41 -10.93
C TYR A 84 0.23 -2.03 -9.43
N TYR A 85 0.12 -3.02 -8.55
CA TYR A 85 0.11 -2.80 -7.10
C TYR A 85 1.41 -2.15 -6.59
N ALA A 86 2.56 -2.63 -7.03
CA ALA A 86 3.85 -2.06 -6.64
C ALA A 86 3.96 -0.59 -7.07
N LEU A 87 3.57 -0.27 -8.30
CA LEU A 87 3.55 1.12 -8.79
C LEU A 87 2.56 1.99 -8.02
N ASN A 88 1.39 1.47 -7.64
CA ASN A 88 0.46 2.19 -6.78
C ASN A 88 1.08 2.51 -5.40
N ILE A 89 1.74 1.53 -4.77
CA ILE A 89 2.42 1.75 -3.48
C ILE A 89 3.50 2.83 -3.61
N ILE A 90 4.31 2.78 -4.67
CA ILE A 90 5.33 3.79 -4.94
C ILE A 90 4.68 5.16 -5.19
N ASN A 91 3.55 5.22 -5.91
CA ASN A 91 2.82 6.45 -6.19
C ASN A 91 2.35 7.17 -4.92
N ASN A 92 1.97 6.42 -3.88
CA ASN A 92 1.57 6.96 -2.58
C ASN A 92 2.74 7.63 -1.84
N GLY A 93 3.97 7.15 -2.04
CA GLY A 93 5.18 7.77 -1.48
C GLY A 93 5.79 8.86 -2.35
N ALA A 94 5.31 9.04 -3.58
CA ALA A 94 5.83 10.01 -4.55
C ALA A 94 5.10 11.36 -4.47
N SER A 95 5.75 12.41 -4.96
CA SER A 95 5.15 13.74 -5.12
C SER A 95 5.65 14.44 -6.37
N GLY A 96 4.99 15.54 -6.76
CA GLY A 96 5.39 16.38 -7.90
C GLY A 96 5.46 15.61 -9.22
N VAL A 97 6.54 15.84 -9.98
CA VAL A 97 6.72 15.25 -11.31
C VAL A 97 6.75 13.71 -11.26
N THR A 98 7.35 13.13 -10.23
CA THR A 98 7.43 11.67 -10.08
C THR A 98 6.04 11.06 -9.94
N GLN A 99 5.19 11.62 -9.08
CA GLN A 99 3.81 11.16 -8.93
C GLN A 99 3.01 11.35 -10.23
N HIS A 100 3.23 12.46 -10.93
CA HIS A 100 2.56 12.73 -12.20
C HIS A 100 2.88 11.68 -13.26
N GLU A 101 4.15 11.32 -13.46
CA GLU A 101 4.54 10.31 -14.44
C GLU A 101 4.05 8.91 -14.07
N ILE A 102 4.00 8.57 -12.77
CA ILE A 102 3.43 7.29 -12.32
C ILE A 102 1.91 7.27 -12.59
N CYS A 103 1.17 8.31 -12.24
CA CYS A 103 -0.26 8.42 -12.53
C CYS A 103 -0.54 8.28 -14.03
N LYS A 104 0.26 8.95 -14.87
CA LYS A 104 0.18 8.86 -16.33
C LYS A 104 0.45 7.45 -16.84
N ALA A 105 1.46 6.76 -16.31
CA ALA A 105 1.75 5.38 -16.67
C ALA A 105 0.59 4.43 -16.30
N LEU A 106 0.01 4.61 -15.11
CA LEU A 106 -1.16 3.86 -14.63
C LEU A 106 -2.48 4.31 -15.29
N ASN A 107 -2.44 5.32 -16.16
CA ASN A 107 -3.58 5.90 -16.84
C ASN A 107 -4.68 6.37 -15.86
N ILE A 108 -4.30 7.09 -14.82
CA ILE A 108 -5.20 7.70 -13.83
C ILE A 108 -4.81 9.16 -13.60
N ASN A 109 -5.73 9.95 -13.02
CA ASN A 109 -5.39 11.29 -12.53
C ASN A 109 -4.86 11.22 -11.09
N SER A 110 -4.08 12.21 -10.67
CA SER A 110 -3.64 12.33 -9.26
C SER A 110 -4.81 12.42 -8.27
N ALA A 111 -5.97 12.94 -8.71
CA ALA A 111 -7.21 12.95 -7.92
C ALA A 111 -7.87 11.57 -7.76
N ASP A 112 -7.38 10.55 -8.45
CA ASP A 112 -7.93 9.19 -8.46
C ASP A 112 -7.14 8.23 -7.56
N VAL A 113 -6.04 8.68 -6.95
CA VAL A 113 -5.11 7.84 -6.17
C VAL A 113 -5.80 7.17 -4.99
N GLU A 114 -6.65 7.90 -4.26
CA GLU A 114 -7.41 7.33 -3.14
C GLU A 114 -8.37 6.23 -3.60
N GLU A 115 -9.11 6.47 -4.69
CA GLU A 115 -10.01 5.47 -5.26
C GLU A 115 -9.24 4.24 -5.74
N MET A 116 -8.08 4.44 -6.36
CA MET A 116 -7.20 3.36 -6.79
C MET A 116 -6.66 2.56 -5.59
N ASN A 117 -6.32 3.22 -4.46
CA ASN A 117 -5.92 2.52 -3.23
C ASN A 117 -7.03 1.64 -2.69
N ASN A 118 -8.26 2.16 -2.63
CA ASN A 118 -9.42 1.42 -2.18
C ASN A 118 -9.68 0.21 -3.07
N LEU A 119 -9.63 0.40 -4.39
CA LEU A 119 -9.79 -0.68 -5.36
C LEU A 119 -8.67 -1.74 -5.23
N CYS A 120 -7.39 -1.33 -5.17
CA CYS A 120 -6.27 -2.25 -4.98
C CYS A 120 -6.41 -3.05 -3.68
N ARG A 121 -6.77 -2.39 -2.57
CA ARG A 121 -7.03 -3.05 -1.28
C ARG A 121 -8.14 -4.09 -1.41
N ARG A 122 -9.28 -3.72 -2.01
CA ARG A 122 -10.41 -4.62 -2.24
C ARG A 122 -10.01 -5.84 -3.07
N MET A 123 -9.26 -5.64 -4.15
CA MET A 123 -8.81 -6.75 -5.01
C MET A 123 -7.84 -7.68 -4.29
N ILE A 124 -6.87 -7.15 -3.52
CA ILE A 124 -5.93 -7.95 -2.73
C ILE A 124 -6.66 -8.78 -1.67
N ILE A 125 -7.63 -8.19 -0.97
CA ILE A 125 -8.45 -8.89 0.02
C ILE A 125 -9.35 -9.95 -0.65
N GLY A 126 -9.98 -9.60 -1.77
CA GLY A 126 -10.83 -10.53 -2.53
C GLY A 126 -10.05 -11.75 -3.01
N GLN A 127 -8.83 -11.55 -3.54
CA GLN A 127 -7.94 -12.63 -3.95
C GLN A 127 -7.60 -13.57 -2.77
N ALA A 128 -7.29 -13.02 -1.60
CA ALA A 128 -7.01 -13.82 -0.41
C ALA A 128 -8.23 -14.60 0.10
N LYS A 129 -9.45 -14.10 -0.12
CA LYS A 129 -10.70 -14.77 0.26
C LYS A 129 -11.06 -15.93 -0.67
N GLU A 130 -10.66 -15.88 -1.94
CA GLU A 130 -10.80 -17.03 -2.86
C GLU A 130 -9.81 -18.16 -2.52
N GLU A 131 -8.69 -17.84 -1.87
CA GLU A 131 -7.67 -18.81 -1.45
C GLU A 131 -7.96 -19.49 -0.11
N THR A 132 -8.97 -19.02 0.65
CA THR A 132 -9.44 -19.70 1.85
C THR A 132 -10.41 -20.83 1.47
N PRO A 133 -10.15 -22.09 1.89
CA PRO A 133 -10.96 -23.26 1.54
C PRO A 133 -12.40 -23.22 2.07
#